data_AF-A0A0F9HWG8-F1
#
_entry.id   AF-A0A0F9HWG8-F1
#
_cell.length_a   1.000
_cell.length_b   1.000
_cell.length_c   1.000
_cell.angle_alpha   90.00
_cell.angle_beta   90.00
_cell.angle_gamma   90.00
#
_symmetry.space_group_name_H-M   'P 1'
#
loop_
_entity.id
_entity.type
_entity.pdbx_description
1 polymer ?
#
loop_
_entity_poly.entity_id
_entity_poly.type
_entity_poly.pdbx_seq_one_letter_code
_entity_poly.pdbx_strand_id
1 'polypeptide(L)'
;LYAAYENTGIYPEQSLYFLFNFEGQYNPLYLLAFINSSIFKFYYIEKMVTNRDTTPQLKKIHLDLFPIRKILFTTNTEEKSTFLENLEQLFETYLKDGNIERIQLIIDQYLPKDEESQIIDDDERSDVLHDFLSSLAEQMCECHTTLANESQGFLRWLVRELHKNLGELKHKAKLKEFYSFDFDTFLDLLKENQDRISLDLQERVFQERLEIEFNNSCNILMHNLDKIKKTDTLIDQIFFALYNLSPENIEAIKTALDVRGI
;
A
#
# COMPACT_ATOMS: atom_id res chain seq x y z
N LEU A 1 10.21 7.55 0.17
CA LEU A 1 10.99 6.33 0.47
C LEU A 1 10.02 5.17 0.38
N TYR A 2 10.45 4.03 -0.14
CA TYR A 2 9.63 2.81 -0.23
C TYR A 2 10.42 1.61 0.26
N ALA A 3 9.74 0.67 0.90
CA ALA A 3 10.25 -0.65 1.23
C ALA A 3 9.38 -1.72 0.55
N ALA A 4 10.02 -2.83 0.18
CA ALA A 4 9.35 -4.02 -0.33
C ALA A 4 9.81 -5.23 0.48
N TYR A 5 8.96 -6.24 0.55
CA TYR A 5 9.27 -7.51 1.19
C TYR A 5 9.55 -8.57 0.14
N GLU A 6 10.66 -9.29 0.31
CA GLU A 6 11.14 -10.31 -0.61
C GLU A 6 11.45 -11.58 0.19
N ASN A 7 10.77 -12.68 -0.14
CA ASN A 7 10.86 -13.96 0.58
C ASN A 7 11.40 -15.12 -0.28
N THR A 8 11.76 -14.87 -1.55
CA THR A 8 12.31 -15.88 -2.48
C THR A 8 13.81 -16.14 -2.29
N GLY A 9 14.49 -15.34 -1.45
CA GLY A 9 15.92 -15.48 -1.17
C GLY A 9 16.84 -14.84 -2.23
N ILE A 10 16.29 -14.01 -3.12
CA ILE A 10 17.06 -13.25 -4.10
C ILE A 10 17.55 -11.95 -3.45
N TYR A 11 18.88 -11.76 -3.44
CA TYR A 11 19.50 -10.55 -2.91
C TYR A 11 19.73 -9.52 -4.02
N PRO A 12 19.37 -8.23 -3.83
CA PRO A 12 19.67 -7.19 -4.81
C PRO A 12 21.18 -6.90 -4.86
N GLU A 13 21.72 -6.78 -6.07
CA GLU A 13 23.17 -6.78 -6.28
C GLU A 13 23.86 -5.43 -5.95
N GLN A 14 23.14 -4.29 -6.00
CA GLN A 14 23.63 -2.96 -5.61
C GLN A 14 22.50 -1.90 -5.62
N SER A 15 22.58 -0.90 -4.72
CA SER A 15 21.71 0.31 -4.61
C SER A 15 20.51 0.26 -3.66
N LEU A 16 20.28 -0.86 -2.97
CA LEU A 16 19.22 -0.98 -1.96
C LEU A 16 19.80 -1.36 -0.59
N TYR A 17 19.17 -0.88 0.48
CA TYR A 17 19.40 -1.43 1.81
C TYR A 17 18.54 -2.67 2.00
N PHE A 18 19.13 -3.73 2.55
CA PHE A 18 18.44 -4.97 2.87
C PHE A 18 18.52 -5.20 4.38
N LEU A 19 17.35 -5.42 5.00
CA LEU A 19 17.23 -5.86 6.38
C LEU A 19 17.01 -7.37 6.37
N PHE A 20 17.84 -8.11 7.09
CA PHE A 20 17.84 -9.57 7.12
C PHE A 20 18.27 -10.09 8.49
N ASN A 21 18.11 -11.40 8.71
CA ASN A 21 18.35 -12.04 10.01
C ASN A 21 17.60 -11.33 11.14
N PHE A 22 16.29 -11.17 10.99
CA PHE A 22 15.45 -10.61 12.05
C PHE A 22 15.50 -11.51 13.28
N GLU A 23 15.98 -10.94 14.39
CA GLU A 23 16.02 -11.59 15.70
C GLU A 23 14.97 -10.98 16.62
N GLY A 24 14.41 -11.79 17.51
CA GLY A 24 13.40 -11.35 18.48
C GLY A 24 11.96 -11.53 17.99
N GLN A 25 11.05 -10.75 18.57
CA GLN A 25 9.60 -10.92 18.40
C GLN A 25 8.99 -10.03 17.31
N TYR A 26 9.79 -9.15 16.68
CA TYR A 26 9.28 -8.27 15.63
C TYR A 26 9.13 -9.03 14.31
N ASN A 27 7.95 -8.91 13.72
CA ASN A 27 7.68 -9.45 12.40
C ASN A 27 8.26 -8.50 11.33
N PRO A 28 8.99 -9.01 10.32
CA PRO A 28 9.47 -8.19 9.20
C PRO A 28 8.37 -7.37 8.50
N LEU A 29 7.14 -7.90 8.46
CA LEU A 29 5.98 -7.23 7.85
C LEU A 29 5.50 -6.03 8.67
N TYR A 30 5.65 -6.04 10.00
CA TYR A 30 5.43 -4.84 10.82
C TYR A 30 6.40 -3.72 10.40
N LEU A 31 7.67 -4.05 10.18
CA LEU A 31 8.66 -3.07 9.73
C LEU A 31 8.39 -2.62 8.29
N LEU A 32 7.88 -3.50 7.43
CA LEU A 32 7.41 -3.13 6.10
C LEU A 32 6.28 -2.10 6.17
N ALA A 33 5.27 -2.32 7.02
CA ALA A 33 4.18 -1.37 7.26
C ALA A 33 4.75 -0.03 7.75
N PHE A 34 5.66 -0.08 8.73
CA PHE A 34 6.25 1.11 9.33
C PHE A 34 7.04 1.93 8.32
N ILE A 35 7.95 1.33 7.56
CA ILE A 35 8.80 2.07 6.61
C ILE A 35 7.97 2.71 5.48
N ASN A 36 6.85 2.08 5.10
CA ASN A 36 5.95 2.62 4.08
C ASN A 36 4.90 3.61 4.62
N SER A 37 4.77 3.76 5.94
CA SER A 37 3.84 4.70 6.57
C SER A 37 4.20 6.18 6.35
N SER A 38 3.21 7.05 6.47
CA SER A 38 3.35 8.50 6.38
C SER A 38 4.25 9.07 7.47
N ILE A 39 4.20 8.55 8.71
CA ILE A 39 5.08 9.03 9.79
C ILE A 39 6.55 8.78 9.47
N PHE A 40 6.88 7.63 8.86
CA PHE A 40 8.24 7.34 8.44
C PHE A 40 8.66 8.28 7.31
N LYS A 41 7.85 8.40 6.26
CA LYS A 41 8.12 9.31 5.14
C LYS A 41 8.35 10.75 5.64
N PHE A 42 7.47 11.25 6.51
CA PHE A 42 7.56 12.58 7.09
C PHE A 42 8.86 12.80 7.85
N TYR A 43 9.18 11.91 8.80
CA TYR A 43 10.39 12.06 9.61
C TYR A 43 11.65 11.98 8.74
N TYR A 44 11.68 11.09 7.75
CA TYR A 44 12.81 10.96 6.83
C TYR A 44 13.01 12.26 6.06
N ILE A 45 11.96 12.81 5.47
CA ILE A 45 12.07 14.04 4.66
C ILE A 45 12.41 15.26 5.54
N GLU A 46 11.81 15.38 6.73
CA GLU A 46 12.03 16.55 7.58
C GLU A 46 13.37 16.53 8.30
N LYS A 47 13.87 15.36 8.71
CA LYS A 47 15.04 15.25 9.59
C LYS A 47 16.29 14.70 8.91
N MET A 48 16.14 13.90 7.85
CA MET A 48 17.25 13.14 7.27
C MET A 48 17.63 13.60 5.85
N VAL A 49 16.78 14.38 5.18
CA VAL A 49 17.08 14.95 3.86
C VAL A 49 17.77 16.30 4.01
N THR A 50 19.06 16.35 3.65
CA THR A 50 19.92 17.53 3.76
C THR A 50 19.72 18.53 2.63
N ASN A 51 19.47 18.04 1.41
CA ASN A 51 19.12 18.87 0.25
C ASN A 51 17.78 18.42 -0.33
N ARG A 52 16.75 19.24 -0.10
CA ARG A 52 15.37 18.99 -0.49
C ARG A 52 15.13 19.17 -2.00
N ASP A 53 16.05 19.81 -2.71
CA ASP A 53 15.97 20.07 -4.15
C ASP A 53 16.63 18.95 -4.99
N THR A 54 17.16 17.91 -4.34
CA THR A 54 17.81 16.77 -5.00
C THR A 54 17.12 15.46 -4.65
N THR A 55 17.29 14.43 -5.49
CA THR A 55 16.79 13.08 -5.18
C THR A 55 17.40 12.60 -3.87
N PRO A 56 16.59 12.45 -2.80
CA PRO A 56 17.14 12.14 -1.49
C PRO A 56 17.70 10.72 -1.45
N GLN A 57 18.98 10.59 -1.11
CA GLN A 57 19.60 9.29 -0.91
C GLN A 57 19.44 8.85 0.54
N LEU A 58 18.83 7.69 0.74
CA LEU A 58 18.83 7.04 2.04
C LEU A 58 20.27 6.65 2.36
N LYS A 59 20.69 6.88 3.60
CA LYS A 59 21.99 6.46 4.12
C LYS A 59 21.78 5.58 5.33
N LYS A 60 22.63 4.56 5.53
CA LYS A 60 22.56 3.67 6.69
C LYS A 60 22.52 4.44 8.01
N ILE A 61 23.34 5.48 8.15
CA ILE A 61 23.36 6.31 9.36
C ILE A 61 22.00 6.96 9.66
N HIS A 62 21.16 7.23 8.66
CA HIS A 62 19.81 7.75 8.89
C HIS A 62 18.84 6.65 9.33
N LEU A 63 19.02 5.41 8.83
CA LEU A 63 18.22 4.26 9.26
C LEU A 63 18.48 3.91 10.73
N ASP A 64 19.74 4.00 11.18
CA ASP A 64 20.13 3.72 12.56
C ASP A 64 19.54 4.74 13.57
N LEU A 65 19.03 5.89 13.10
CA LEU A 65 18.50 6.98 13.92
C LEU A 65 16.96 7.00 14.01
N PHE A 66 16.28 6.19 13.20
CA PHE A 66 14.82 6.25 13.16
C PHE A 66 14.22 5.74 14.47
N PRO A 67 13.35 6.53 15.14
CA PRO A 67 12.71 6.07 16.35
C PRO A 67 11.66 5.02 15.98
N ILE A 68 11.91 3.75 16.32
CA ILE A 68 10.94 2.68 16.22
C ILE A 68 10.26 2.54 17.58
N ARG A 69 8.92 2.68 17.63
CA ARG A 69 8.13 2.43 18.84
C ARG A 69 8.40 1.02 19.36
N LYS A 70 8.80 0.92 20.62
CA LYS A 70 8.94 -0.37 21.31
C LYS A 70 7.55 -1.01 21.44
N ILE A 71 7.43 -2.29 21.10
CA ILE A 71 6.24 -3.11 21.30
C ILE A 71 6.39 -3.94 22.59
N LEU A 72 5.33 -3.98 23.39
CA LEU A 72 5.25 -4.78 24.61
C LEU A 72 4.52 -6.10 24.30
N PHE A 73 5.29 -7.18 24.19
CA PHE A 73 4.79 -8.53 23.93
C PHE A 73 4.34 -9.21 25.22
N THR A 74 3.23 -8.73 25.77
CA THR A 74 2.68 -9.12 27.07
C THR A 74 1.35 -9.86 26.96
N THR A 75 0.61 -9.72 25.85
CA THR A 75 -0.68 -10.38 25.66
C THR A 75 -0.48 -11.88 25.51
N ASN A 76 -1.26 -12.68 26.22
CA ASN A 76 -1.16 -14.13 26.09
C ASN A 76 -1.65 -14.59 24.70
N THR A 77 -1.15 -15.74 24.23
CA THR A 77 -1.38 -16.20 22.84
C THR A 77 -2.85 -16.38 22.48
N GLU A 78 -3.68 -16.89 23.38
CA GLU A 78 -5.10 -17.18 23.11
C GLU A 78 -5.93 -15.89 23.01
N GLU A 79 -5.70 -14.95 23.94
CA GLU A 79 -6.31 -13.62 23.89
C GLU A 79 -5.86 -12.85 22.66
N LYS A 80 -4.55 -12.89 22.34
CA LYS A 80 -3.99 -12.19 21.19
C LYS A 80 -4.63 -12.67 19.88
N SER A 81 -4.79 -13.98 19.69
CA SER A 81 -5.49 -14.52 18.51
C SER A 81 -6.94 -14.03 18.44
N THR A 82 -7.65 -14.04 19.56
CA THR A 82 -9.06 -13.55 19.62
C THR A 82 -9.17 -12.07 19.27
N PHE A 83 -8.25 -11.24 19.77
CA PHE A 83 -8.21 -9.81 19.47
C PHE A 83 -7.83 -9.53 18.02
N LEU A 84 -6.89 -10.29 17.47
CA LEU A 84 -6.51 -10.19 16.07
C LEU A 84 -7.67 -10.54 15.14
N GLU A 85 -8.37 -11.65 15.39
CA GLU A 85 -9.56 -12.06 14.62
C GLU A 85 -10.66 -10.97 14.65
N ASN A 86 -10.84 -10.30 15.79
CA ASN A 86 -11.79 -9.19 15.91
C ASN A 86 -11.38 -8.00 15.01
N LEU A 87 -10.11 -7.58 15.07
CA LEU A 87 -9.59 -6.51 14.22
C LEU A 87 -9.72 -6.84 12.73
N GLU A 88 -9.47 -8.09 12.33
CA GLU A 88 -9.62 -8.54 10.96
C GLU A 88 -11.09 -8.49 10.49
N GLN A 89 -12.05 -8.88 11.35
CA GLN A 89 -13.48 -8.75 11.02
C GLN A 89 -13.93 -7.28 10.89
N LEU A 90 -13.41 -6.41 11.75
CA LEU A 90 -13.67 -4.97 11.66
C LEU A 90 -13.05 -4.37 10.40
N PHE A 91 -11.85 -4.83 10.02
CA PHE A 91 -11.19 -4.45 8.79
C PHE A 91 -12.00 -4.84 7.55
N GLU A 92 -12.49 -6.07 7.48
CA GLU A 92 -13.38 -6.51 6.39
C GLU A 92 -14.68 -5.70 6.30
N THR A 93 -15.16 -5.21 7.45
CA THR A 93 -16.32 -4.31 7.49
C THR A 93 -15.96 -2.93 6.96
N TYR A 94 -14.83 -2.38 7.41
CA TYR A 94 -14.27 -1.12 6.95
C TYR A 94 -14.00 -1.10 5.44
N LEU A 95 -13.52 -2.21 4.87
CA LEU A 95 -13.36 -2.34 3.42
C LEU A 95 -14.69 -2.16 2.67
N LYS A 96 -15.83 -2.52 3.26
CA LYS A 96 -17.15 -2.43 2.62
C LYS A 96 -17.80 -1.06 2.83
N ASP A 97 -17.79 -0.54 4.06
CA ASP A 97 -18.54 0.67 4.42
C ASP A 97 -17.69 1.94 4.53
N GLY A 98 -16.36 1.80 4.54
CA GLY A 98 -15.41 2.91 4.67
C GLY A 98 -15.40 3.55 6.07
N ASN A 99 -16.10 2.98 7.06
CA ASN A 99 -16.19 3.55 8.40
C ASN A 99 -15.05 3.05 9.31
N ILE A 100 -14.04 3.89 9.50
CA ILE A 100 -12.87 3.59 10.32
C ILE A 100 -13.13 3.72 11.83
N GLU A 101 -14.20 4.41 12.26
CA GLU A 101 -14.44 4.75 13.67
C GLU A 101 -14.52 3.51 14.57
N ARG A 102 -15.07 2.40 14.06
CA ARG A 102 -15.15 1.14 14.80
C ARG A 102 -13.79 0.57 15.13
N ILE A 103 -12.86 0.63 14.18
CA ILE A 103 -11.48 0.17 14.40
C ILE A 103 -10.76 1.15 15.32
N GLN A 104 -10.98 2.46 15.14
CA GLN A 104 -10.38 3.48 16.00
C GLN A 104 -10.74 3.27 17.47
N LEU A 105 -12.00 2.97 17.78
CA LEU A 105 -12.44 2.68 19.14
C LEU A 105 -11.66 1.50 19.77
N ILE A 106 -11.38 0.45 18.99
CA ILE A 106 -10.61 -0.71 19.47
C ILE A 106 -9.13 -0.35 19.63
N ILE A 107 -8.56 0.43 18.71
CA ILE A 107 -7.18 0.93 18.83
C ILE A 107 -7.02 1.73 20.13
N ASP A 108 -7.95 2.64 20.43
CA ASP A 108 -7.91 3.44 21.65
C ASP A 108 -8.05 2.57 22.92
N GLN A 109 -8.81 1.48 22.86
CA GLN A 109 -8.90 0.51 23.96
C GLN A 109 -7.62 -0.29 24.15
N TYR A 110 -6.85 -0.54 23.07
CA TYR A 110 -5.59 -1.27 23.13
C TYR A 110 -4.40 -0.37 23.49
N LEU A 111 -4.57 0.94 23.42
CA LEU A 111 -3.57 1.94 23.82
C LEU A 111 -4.21 2.90 24.85
N PRO A 112 -4.61 2.39 26.03
CA PRO A 112 -5.25 3.21 27.05
C PRO A 112 -4.33 4.34 27.49
N LYS A 113 -4.91 5.50 27.77
CA LYS A 113 -4.17 6.70 28.16
C LYS A 113 -4.50 7.14 29.58
N ASP A 114 -3.52 7.70 30.27
CA ASP A 114 -3.70 8.33 31.58
C ASP A 114 -4.28 9.75 31.49
N GLU A 115 -4.40 10.42 32.64
CA GLU A 115 -4.92 11.80 32.72
C GLU A 115 -4.06 12.83 31.96
N GLU A 116 -2.77 12.52 31.72
CA GLU A 116 -1.83 13.34 30.96
C GLU A 116 -1.77 12.94 29.47
N SER A 117 -2.72 12.10 29.03
CA SER A 117 -2.80 11.56 27.67
C SER A 117 -1.58 10.74 27.24
N GLN A 118 -0.83 10.15 28.18
CA GLN A 118 0.26 9.21 27.90
C GLN A 118 -0.26 7.78 27.88
N ILE A 119 0.32 6.92 27.04
CA ILE A 119 -0.07 5.51 26.95
C ILE A 119 0.37 4.79 28.25
N ILE A 120 -0.54 4.01 28.82
CA ILE A 120 -0.30 3.21 30.02
C ILE A 120 0.35 1.89 29.61
N ASP A 121 1.66 1.76 29.86
CA ASP A 121 2.46 0.60 29.43
C ASP A 121 1.94 -0.75 29.98
N ASP A 122 1.43 -0.79 31.21
CA ASP A 122 1.00 -2.06 31.85
C ASP A 122 -0.29 -2.64 31.25
N ASP A 123 -1.11 -1.80 30.61
CA ASP A 123 -2.42 -2.17 30.06
C ASP A 123 -2.48 -2.09 28.52
N GLU A 124 -1.42 -1.64 27.86
CA GLU A 124 -1.38 -1.61 26.39
C GLU A 124 -1.28 -3.00 25.78
N ARG A 125 -1.85 -3.13 24.58
CA ARG A 125 -1.83 -4.34 23.75
C ARG A 125 -1.17 -4.04 22.41
N SER A 126 0.00 -3.40 22.48
CA SER A 126 0.75 -2.98 21.29
C SER A 126 1.24 -4.16 20.46
N ASP A 127 1.37 -5.36 21.05
CA ASP A 127 1.67 -6.61 20.36
C ASP A 127 0.52 -7.13 19.48
N VAL A 128 -0.72 -6.94 19.90
CA VAL A 128 -1.90 -7.22 19.04
C VAL A 128 -1.88 -6.31 17.82
N LEU A 129 -1.64 -5.01 18.02
CA LEU A 129 -1.54 -4.04 16.92
C LEU A 129 -0.34 -4.32 16.01
N HIS A 130 0.77 -4.81 16.56
CA HIS A 130 1.92 -5.26 15.79
C HIS A 130 1.57 -6.42 14.86
N ASP A 131 0.87 -7.44 15.36
CA ASP A 131 0.47 -8.60 14.55
C ASP A 131 -0.58 -8.20 13.51
N PHE A 132 -1.50 -7.29 13.86
CA PHE A 132 -2.47 -6.75 12.91
C PHE A 132 -1.80 -5.89 11.82
N LEU A 133 -0.86 -5.01 12.15
CA LEU A 133 -0.07 -4.27 11.16
C LEU A 133 0.71 -5.21 10.23
N SER A 134 1.18 -6.33 10.76
CA SER A 134 1.85 -7.36 9.96
C SER A 134 0.88 -8.02 8.97
N SER A 135 -0.34 -8.36 9.38
CA SER A 135 -1.35 -8.93 8.48
C SER A 135 -1.84 -7.91 7.45
N LEU A 136 -1.97 -6.63 7.81
CA LEU A 136 -2.27 -5.55 6.86
C LEU A 136 -1.17 -5.38 5.80
N ALA A 137 0.10 -5.44 6.21
CA ALA A 137 1.23 -5.41 5.27
C ALA A 137 1.30 -6.64 4.36
N GLU A 138 0.95 -7.82 4.86
CA GLU A 138 0.80 -9.02 4.04
C GLU A 138 -0.26 -8.82 2.97
N GLN A 139 -1.45 -8.35 3.36
CA GLN A 139 -2.55 -8.08 2.42
C GLN A 139 -2.19 -7.01 1.39
N MET A 140 -1.39 -5.99 1.75
CA MET A 140 -0.87 -5.01 0.79
C MET A 140 0.01 -5.67 -0.28
N CYS A 141 0.91 -6.58 0.11
CA CYS A 141 1.74 -7.34 -0.83
C CYS A 141 0.89 -8.18 -1.79
N GLU A 142 -0.15 -8.85 -1.28
CA GLU A 142 -1.08 -9.64 -2.09
C GLU A 142 -1.87 -8.77 -3.08
N CYS A 143 -2.36 -7.61 -2.64
CA CYS A 143 -3.08 -6.67 -3.51
C CYS A 143 -2.18 -6.14 -4.62
N HIS A 144 -0.95 -5.72 -4.30
CA HIS A 144 0.01 -5.26 -5.32
C HIS A 144 0.40 -6.37 -6.31
N THR A 145 0.53 -7.61 -5.84
CA THR A 145 0.76 -8.77 -6.71
C THR A 145 -0.42 -9.01 -7.64
N THR A 146 -1.65 -8.91 -7.13
CA THR A 146 -2.88 -9.04 -7.91
C THR A 146 -2.98 -7.93 -8.96
N LEU A 147 -2.73 -6.66 -8.59
CA LEU A 147 -2.69 -5.54 -9.52
C LEU A 147 -1.70 -5.75 -10.67
N ALA A 148 -0.47 -6.16 -10.33
CA ALA A 148 0.57 -6.40 -11.32
C ALA A 148 0.19 -7.55 -12.27
N ASN A 149 -0.30 -8.66 -11.73
CA ASN A 149 -0.68 -9.83 -12.51
C ASN A 149 -1.87 -9.56 -13.43
N GLU A 150 -2.90 -8.88 -12.93
CA GLU A 150 -4.10 -8.55 -13.70
C GLU A 150 -3.79 -7.54 -14.82
N SER A 151 -3.09 -6.45 -14.48
CA SER A 151 -2.69 -5.43 -15.46
C SER A 151 -1.84 -6.05 -16.58
N GLN A 152 -0.84 -6.87 -16.22
CA GLN A 152 -0.03 -7.56 -17.22
C GLN A 152 -0.84 -8.64 -17.97
N GLY A 153 -1.78 -9.31 -17.31
CA GLY A 153 -2.67 -10.30 -17.89
C GLY A 153 -3.49 -9.71 -19.03
N PHE A 154 -4.20 -8.62 -18.75
CA PHE A 154 -4.97 -7.87 -19.74
C PHE A 154 -4.09 -7.42 -20.91
N LEU A 155 -2.95 -6.80 -20.63
CA LEU A 155 -2.05 -6.29 -21.68
C LEU A 155 -1.47 -7.43 -22.55
N ARG A 156 -1.16 -8.58 -21.96
CA ARG A 156 -0.73 -9.77 -22.71
C ARG A 156 -1.84 -10.30 -23.60
N TRP A 157 -3.07 -10.37 -23.06
CA TRP A 157 -4.24 -10.76 -23.83
C TRP A 157 -4.46 -9.80 -25.01
N LEU A 158 -4.41 -8.49 -24.77
CA LEU A 158 -4.59 -7.46 -25.79
C LEU A 158 -3.54 -7.58 -26.91
N VAL A 159 -2.26 -7.71 -26.57
CA VAL A 159 -1.18 -7.90 -27.56
C VAL A 159 -1.41 -9.13 -28.43
N ARG A 160 -1.95 -10.22 -27.85
CA ARG A 160 -2.29 -11.43 -28.59
C ARG A 160 -3.45 -11.20 -29.56
N GLU A 161 -4.51 -10.51 -29.13
CA GLU A 161 -5.66 -10.21 -29.99
C GLU A 161 -5.30 -9.25 -31.14
N LEU A 162 -4.44 -8.27 -30.87
CA LEU A 162 -4.01 -7.30 -31.88
C LEU A 162 -2.94 -7.83 -32.83
N HIS A 163 -2.31 -8.97 -32.49
CA HIS A 163 -1.11 -9.48 -33.16
C HIS A 163 0.01 -8.42 -33.30
N LYS A 164 0.12 -7.52 -32.31
CA LYS A 164 1.00 -6.35 -32.35
C LYS A 164 1.56 -6.03 -30.96
N ASN A 165 2.86 -5.79 -30.85
CA ASN A 165 3.45 -5.41 -29.56
C ASN A 165 2.98 -4.03 -29.11
N LEU A 166 2.70 -3.91 -27.82
CA LEU A 166 2.32 -2.65 -27.19
C LEU A 166 3.38 -1.54 -27.39
N GLY A 167 4.67 -1.92 -27.47
CA GLY A 167 5.77 -0.99 -27.71
C GLY A 167 5.75 -0.31 -29.08
N GLU A 168 5.01 -0.88 -30.04
CA GLU A 168 4.86 -0.38 -31.41
C GLU A 168 3.63 0.54 -31.57
N LEU A 169 2.79 0.66 -30.52
CA LEU A 169 1.58 1.49 -30.53
C LEU A 169 1.89 2.93 -30.07
N LYS A 170 1.12 3.89 -30.60
CA LYS A 170 0.97 5.24 -30.07
C LYS A 170 0.40 5.16 -28.65
N HIS A 171 0.71 6.16 -27.82
CA HIS A 171 0.19 6.26 -26.46
C HIS A 171 0.45 5.04 -25.55
N LYS A 172 1.52 4.27 -25.82
CA LYS A 172 1.89 3.06 -25.05
C LYS A 172 1.90 3.22 -23.52
N ALA A 173 2.22 4.41 -23.00
CA ALA A 173 2.16 4.68 -21.56
C ALA A 173 0.71 4.71 -21.07
N LYS A 174 -0.16 5.47 -21.73
CA LYS A 174 -1.59 5.53 -21.41
C LYS A 174 -2.29 4.18 -21.58
N LEU A 175 -1.92 3.42 -22.62
CA LEU A 175 -2.47 2.08 -22.83
C LEU A 175 -2.07 1.10 -21.71
N LYS A 176 -0.90 1.28 -21.07
CA LYS A 176 -0.52 0.48 -19.89
C LYS A 176 -1.32 0.84 -18.65
N GLU A 177 -1.73 2.09 -18.55
CA GLU A 177 -2.55 2.64 -17.47
C GLU A 177 -4.04 2.66 -17.86
N PHE A 178 -4.50 1.66 -18.63
CA PHE A 178 -5.84 1.59 -19.20
C PHE A 178 -6.96 1.76 -18.16
N TYR A 179 -6.74 1.29 -16.93
CA TYR A 179 -7.66 1.39 -15.80
C TYR A 179 -7.83 2.81 -15.25
N SER A 180 -7.12 3.80 -15.80
CA SER A 180 -7.24 5.21 -15.42
C SER A 180 -8.33 5.96 -16.19
N PHE A 181 -8.98 5.32 -17.17
CA PHE A 181 -9.98 5.91 -18.06
C PHE A 181 -11.16 4.95 -18.28
N ASP A 182 -12.25 5.44 -18.87
CA ASP A 182 -13.36 4.58 -19.30
C ASP A 182 -13.05 3.80 -20.59
N PHE A 183 -13.93 2.84 -20.91
CA PHE A 183 -13.78 1.99 -22.08
C PHE A 183 -13.75 2.78 -23.39
N ASP A 184 -14.62 3.79 -23.53
CA ASP A 184 -14.70 4.60 -24.75
C ASP A 184 -13.39 5.35 -25.01
N THR A 185 -12.84 6.00 -23.97
CA THR A 185 -11.54 6.68 -24.05
C THR A 185 -10.42 5.70 -24.39
N PHE A 186 -10.42 4.51 -23.79
CA PHE A 186 -9.45 3.47 -24.09
C PHE A 186 -9.56 2.97 -25.53
N LEU A 187 -10.78 2.75 -26.02
CA LEU A 187 -11.05 2.29 -27.38
C LEU A 187 -10.62 3.35 -28.41
N ASP A 188 -10.87 4.63 -28.15
CA ASP A 188 -10.43 5.71 -29.03
C ASP A 188 -8.90 5.80 -29.10
N LEU A 189 -8.20 5.71 -27.97
CA LEU A 189 -6.73 5.62 -27.93
C LEU A 189 -6.21 4.42 -28.72
N LEU A 190 -6.93 3.30 -28.69
CA LEU A 190 -6.56 2.11 -29.45
C LEU A 190 -6.80 2.30 -30.95
N LYS A 191 -7.94 2.88 -31.35
CA LYS A 191 -8.31 3.18 -32.75
C LYS A 191 -7.33 4.11 -33.44
N GLU A 192 -6.66 5.00 -32.72
CA GLU A 192 -5.56 5.81 -33.25
C GLU A 192 -4.39 4.98 -33.81
N ASN A 193 -4.38 3.66 -33.57
CA ASN A 193 -3.40 2.71 -34.08
C ASN A 193 -3.92 1.81 -35.21
N GLN A 194 -5.09 2.10 -35.79
CA GLN A 194 -5.67 1.30 -36.87
C GLN A 194 -4.71 1.13 -38.06
N ASP A 195 -3.90 2.15 -38.37
CA ASP A 195 -2.89 2.09 -39.43
C ASP A 195 -1.77 1.07 -39.16
N ARG A 196 -1.62 0.63 -37.90
CA ARG A 196 -0.56 -0.28 -37.44
C ARG A 196 -1.06 -1.69 -37.14
N ILE A 197 -2.38 -1.88 -37.16
CA ILE A 197 -3.06 -3.10 -36.73
C ILE A 197 -3.88 -3.61 -37.93
N SER A 198 -3.64 -4.85 -38.33
CA SER A 198 -4.36 -5.46 -39.46
C SER A 198 -5.82 -5.82 -39.12
N LEU A 199 -6.12 -6.01 -37.83
CA LEU A 199 -7.47 -6.25 -37.33
C LEU A 199 -8.33 -4.99 -37.46
N ASP A 200 -9.58 -5.12 -37.87
CA ASP A 200 -10.53 -4.01 -37.89
C ASP A 200 -11.01 -3.69 -36.47
N LEU A 201 -10.51 -2.60 -35.88
CA LEU A 201 -10.87 -2.17 -34.52
C LEU A 201 -12.29 -1.59 -34.47
N GLN A 202 -12.95 -1.40 -35.61
CA GLN A 202 -14.36 -1.00 -35.70
C GLN A 202 -15.31 -2.20 -35.75
N GLU A 203 -14.78 -3.42 -35.88
CA GLU A 203 -15.61 -4.63 -35.89
C GLU A 203 -16.32 -4.79 -34.55
N ARG A 204 -17.64 -4.88 -34.60
CA ARG A 204 -18.51 -5.01 -33.42
C ARG A 204 -18.10 -6.19 -32.53
N VAL A 205 -17.82 -7.35 -33.13
CA VAL A 205 -17.45 -8.57 -32.39
C VAL A 205 -16.16 -8.37 -31.60
N PHE A 206 -15.19 -7.66 -32.17
CA PHE A 206 -13.95 -7.34 -31.46
C PHE A 206 -14.21 -6.36 -30.32
N GLN A 207 -14.97 -5.28 -30.55
CA GLN A 207 -15.28 -4.29 -29.51
C GLN A 207 -16.04 -4.89 -28.34
N GLU A 208 -17.05 -5.73 -28.59
CA GLU A 208 -17.81 -6.40 -27.52
C GLU A 208 -16.90 -7.31 -26.66
N ARG A 209 -15.97 -8.05 -27.30
CA ARG A 209 -14.99 -8.87 -26.56
C ARG A 209 -14.01 -8.02 -25.77
N LEU A 210 -13.53 -6.93 -26.37
CA LEU A 210 -12.60 -6.00 -25.74
C LEU A 210 -13.23 -5.32 -24.53
N GLU A 211 -14.49 -4.92 -24.63
CA GLU A 211 -15.25 -4.30 -23.54
C GLU A 211 -15.42 -5.25 -22.36
N ILE A 212 -15.76 -6.51 -22.61
CA ILE A 212 -15.91 -7.53 -21.56
C ILE A 212 -14.59 -7.72 -20.81
N GLU A 213 -13.49 -7.96 -21.52
CA GLU A 213 -12.18 -8.18 -20.89
C GLU A 213 -11.67 -6.92 -20.19
N PHE A 214 -11.85 -5.74 -20.80
CA PHE A 214 -11.49 -4.46 -20.19
C PHE A 214 -12.24 -4.22 -18.88
N ASN A 215 -13.56 -4.41 -18.88
CA ASN A 215 -14.39 -4.19 -17.70
C ASN A 215 -14.07 -5.20 -16.59
N ASN A 216 -13.84 -6.47 -16.94
CA ASN A 216 -13.43 -7.50 -15.98
C ASN A 216 -12.11 -7.12 -15.29
N SER A 217 -11.10 -6.77 -16.08
CA SER A 217 -9.80 -6.34 -15.55
C SER A 217 -9.90 -5.06 -14.73
N CYS A 218 -10.64 -4.05 -15.22
CA CYS A 218 -10.83 -2.80 -14.48
C CYS A 218 -11.54 -3.01 -13.15
N ASN A 219 -12.55 -3.88 -13.08
CA ASN A 219 -13.23 -4.19 -11.82
C ASN A 219 -12.27 -4.79 -10.78
N ILE A 220 -11.42 -5.75 -11.19
CA ILE A 220 -10.41 -6.34 -10.31
C ILE A 220 -9.40 -5.28 -9.85
N LEU A 221 -8.90 -4.46 -10.78
CA LEU A 221 -7.91 -3.43 -10.48
C LEU A 221 -8.48 -2.35 -9.54
N MET A 222 -9.67 -1.82 -9.83
CA MET A 222 -10.31 -0.80 -9.02
C MET A 222 -10.62 -1.29 -7.60
N HIS A 223 -11.10 -2.53 -7.46
CA HIS A 223 -11.33 -3.11 -6.14
C HIS A 223 -10.06 -3.20 -5.29
N ASN A 224 -8.96 -3.67 -5.89
CA ASN A 224 -7.68 -3.78 -5.18
C ASN A 224 -7.04 -2.41 -4.90
N LEU A 225 -7.20 -1.42 -5.80
CA LEU A 225 -6.75 -0.05 -5.56
C LEU A 225 -7.48 0.61 -4.38
N ASP A 226 -8.80 0.41 -4.27
CA ASP A 226 -9.58 0.89 -3.12
C ASP A 226 -9.15 0.20 -1.82
N LYS A 227 -8.96 -1.13 -1.85
CA LYS A 227 -8.44 -1.90 -0.71
C LYS A 227 -7.07 -1.36 -0.26
N ILE A 228 -6.14 -1.16 -1.19
CA ILE A 228 -4.81 -0.58 -0.89
C ILE A 228 -4.93 0.79 -0.21
N LYS A 229 -5.75 1.69 -0.75
CA LYS A 229 -5.93 3.03 -0.19
C LYS A 229 -6.48 2.99 1.24
N LYS A 230 -7.46 2.12 1.49
CA LYS A 230 -8.06 1.93 2.81
C LYS A 230 -7.06 1.33 3.79
N THR A 231 -6.30 0.31 3.37
CA THR A 231 -5.25 -0.29 4.19
C THR A 231 -4.17 0.70 4.56
N ASP A 232 -3.68 1.50 3.60
CA ASP A 232 -2.68 2.55 3.84
C ASP A 232 -3.17 3.58 4.86
N THR A 233 -4.42 4.02 4.72
CA THR A 233 -5.08 4.93 5.68
C THR A 233 -5.13 4.33 7.09
N LEU A 234 -5.47 3.05 7.21
CA LEU A 234 -5.56 2.37 8.50
C LEU A 234 -4.18 2.14 9.13
N ILE A 235 -3.18 1.73 8.33
CA ILE A 235 -1.79 1.58 8.79
C ILE A 235 -1.30 2.88 9.40
N ASP A 236 -1.50 4.00 8.70
CA ASP A 236 -1.12 5.33 9.20
C ASP A 236 -1.83 5.68 10.51
N GLN A 237 -3.14 5.41 10.59
CA GLN A 237 -3.92 5.67 11.79
C GLN A 237 -3.41 4.88 13.01
N ILE A 238 -3.10 3.59 12.83
CA ILE A 238 -2.53 2.76 13.90
C ILE A 238 -1.16 3.29 14.33
N PHE A 239 -0.30 3.68 13.39
CA PHE A 239 0.99 4.26 13.75
C PHE A 239 0.85 5.60 14.46
N PHE A 240 -0.04 6.49 14.03
CA PHE A 240 -0.28 7.75 14.75
C PHE A 240 -0.72 7.49 16.20
N ALA A 241 -1.54 6.47 16.43
CA ALA A 241 -1.92 6.05 17.78
C ALA A 241 -0.73 5.47 18.57
N LEU A 242 0.07 4.58 17.97
CA LEU A 242 1.27 3.98 18.59
C LEU A 242 2.33 5.01 19.00
N TYR A 243 2.47 6.09 18.23
CA TYR A 243 3.36 7.22 18.54
C TYR A 243 2.69 8.31 19.38
N ASN A 244 1.45 8.08 19.83
CA ASN A 244 0.65 9.00 20.64
C ASN A 244 0.58 10.43 20.06
N LEU A 245 0.37 10.54 18.75
CA LEU A 245 0.34 11.84 18.08
C LEU A 245 -0.97 12.59 18.33
N SER A 246 -0.88 13.90 18.61
CA SER A 246 -2.07 14.76 18.68
C SER A 246 -2.68 14.99 17.30
N PRO A 247 -3.97 15.36 17.22
CA PRO A 247 -4.61 15.75 15.97
C PRO A 247 -3.85 16.87 15.22
N GLU A 248 -3.27 17.84 15.92
CA GLU A 248 -2.49 18.90 15.26
C GLU A 248 -1.21 18.35 14.61
N ASN A 249 -0.52 17.41 15.26
CA ASN A 249 0.67 16.78 14.72
C ASN A 249 0.34 15.89 13.51
N ILE A 250 -0.76 15.15 13.56
CA ILE A 250 -1.24 14.34 12.42
C ILE A 250 -1.53 15.25 11.21
N GLU A 251 -2.22 16.37 11.44
CA GLU A 251 -2.53 17.32 10.37
C GLU A 251 -1.27 17.98 9.79
N ALA A 252 -0.31 18.33 10.64
CA ALA A 252 0.99 18.87 10.20
C ALA A 252 1.77 17.86 9.34
N ILE A 253 1.73 16.57 9.70
CA ILE A 253 2.33 15.48 8.91
C ILE A 253 1.67 15.39 7.54
N LYS A 254 0.33 15.30 7.49
CA LYS A 254 -0.43 15.18 6.24
C LYS A 254 -0.16 16.38 5.31
N THR A 255 -0.26 17.59 5.85
CA THR A 255 0.02 18.83 5.10
C THR A 255 1.43 18.83 4.51
N ALA A 256 2.44 18.40 5.28
CA ALA A 256 3.83 18.39 4.83
C ALA A 256 4.11 17.35 3.73
N LEU A 257 3.35 16.25 3.70
CA LEU A 257 3.42 15.23 2.65
C LEU A 257 2.67 15.67 1.39
N ASP A 258 1.46 16.24 1.54
CA ASP A 258 0.63 16.75 0.44
C ASP A 258 1.35 17.83 -0.38
N VAL A 259 1.99 18.80 0.30
CA VAL A 259 2.78 19.87 -0.37
C VAL A 259 3.89 19.30 -1.25
N ARG A 260 4.34 18.06 -0.98
CA ARG A 260 5.40 17.38 -1.71
C ARG A 260 4.89 16.41 -2.76
N GLY A 261 3.57 16.19 -2.85
CA GLY A 261 2.97 15.19 -3.74
C GLY A 261 3.40 13.77 -3.39
N ILE A 262 3.56 13.48 -2.08
CA ILE A 262 3.98 12.18 -1.54
C ILE A 262 2.85 11.59 -0.71
#